data_AF-A0A4P7GLF7-F1
#
_entry.id   AF-A0A4P7GLF7-F1
#
_cell.length_a   1.000
_cell.length_b   1.000
_cell.length_c   1.000
_cell.angle_alpha   90.00
_cell.angle_beta   90.00
_cell.angle_gamma   90.00
#
_symmetry.space_group_name_H-M   'P 1'
#
loop_
_entity.id
_entity.type
_entity.pdbx_description
1 polymer ?
#
loop_
_entity_poly.entity_id
_entity_poly.type
_entity_poly.pdbx_seq_one_letter_code
_entity_poly.pdbx_strand_id
1 'polypeptide(L)'
;MTSARFGAVEVAVVGLCLGLGIVVPLFREVSPLTVAVTVAVGLVIGAALGILSGAARGVAVLVGLLGGVAVGQTMGLPDAWNLSWSLALLAGLVVGSVLFDARSRRPGGRRSSPEPPPAGSVLLTWTDGDDEHRLEAPSAERVAAAVRALDGDRRSVVSILRGAARLDVGGDARGAMMVYESDDHTDHRTTWHHLTTPDGDADEDEVAVTIAGWPGRFRGPQTTTVDPALRAVEHFRSTGQRAPGLPWHGDRQVADMRPPALQRTDGPARRTR
;
A
#
# COMPACT_ATOMS: atom_id res chain seq x y z
N MET A 1 -0.94 1.71 17.15
CA MET A 1 0.02 2.73 16.65
C MET A 1 1.24 2.00 16.15
N THR A 2 1.34 1.77 14.85
CA THR A 2 2.52 1.16 14.22
C THR A 2 2.81 1.99 12.99
N SER A 3 3.95 2.69 13.04
CA SER A 3 4.45 3.55 11.99
C SER A 3 4.61 2.77 10.70
N ALA A 4 4.37 3.44 9.56
CA ALA A 4 4.86 2.98 8.27
C ALA A 4 6.36 2.71 8.43
N ARG A 5 6.74 1.43 8.49
CA ARG A 5 8.15 1.05 8.57
C ARG A 5 8.74 1.30 7.20
N PHE A 6 9.31 2.49 7.01
CA PHE A 6 10.44 2.64 6.10
C PHE A 6 11.43 1.52 6.41
N GLY A 7 11.96 0.86 5.39
CA GLY A 7 12.99 -0.15 5.62
C GLY A 7 14.12 0.46 6.44
N ALA A 8 14.72 -0.27 7.38
CA ALA A 8 15.82 0.24 8.21
C ALA A 8 16.94 0.88 7.36
N VAL A 9 17.12 0.37 6.14
CA VAL A 9 18.01 0.90 5.10
C VAL A 9 17.59 2.28 4.60
N GLU A 10 16.31 2.51 4.30
CA GLU A 10 15.82 3.84 3.86
C GLU A 10 15.96 4.89 4.97
N VAL A 11 15.65 4.52 6.22
CA VAL A 11 15.84 5.42 7.37
C VAL A 11 17.31 5.76 7.57
N ALA A 12 18.20 4.77 7.44
CA ALA A 12 19.64 4.97 7.52
C ALA A 12 20.16 5.87 6.38
N VAL A 13 19.67 5.67 5.15
CA VAL A 13 20.04 6.50 3.98
C VAL A 13 19.53 7.93 4.14
N VAL A 14 18.27 8.13 4.54
CA VAL A 14 17.71 9.47 4.80
C VAL A 14 18.49 10.17 5.91
N GLY A 15 18.76 9.47 7.01
CA GLY A 15 19.54 9.99 8.14
C GLY A 15 20.98 10.35 7.74
N LEU A 16 21.63 9.50 6.95
CA LEU A 16 22.98 9.75 6.43
C LEU A 16 22.99 10.95 5.47
N CYS A 17 22.02 11.05 4.55
CA CYS A 17 21.91 12.17 3.61
C CYS A 17 21.63 13.48 4.35
N LEU A 18 20.73 13.50 5.32
CA LEU A 18 20.47 14.68 6.16
C LEU A 18 21.69 15.07 6.99
N GLY A 19 22.35 14.09 7.61
CA GLY A 19 23.58 14.30 8.36
C GLY A 19 24.67 14.91 7.48
N LEU A 20 25.00 14.28 6.36
CA LEU A 20 26.06 14.77 5.48
C LEU A 20 25.69 16.07 4.75
N GLY A 21 24.44 16.23 4.33
CA GLY A 21 23.95 17.39 3.58
C GLY A 21 23.69 18.64 4.41
N ILE A 22 23.56 18.53 5.73
CA ILE A 22 23.36 19.68 6.63
C ILE A 22 24.60 19.93 7.48
N VAL A 23 25.23 18.89 8.01
CA VAL A 23 26.34 19.04 8.95
C VAL A 23 27.64 19.44 8.23
N VAL A 24 28.00 18.79 7.12
CA VAL A 24 29.25 19.08 6.39
C VAL A 24 29.31 20.54 5.88
N PRO A 25 28.25 21.13 5.31
CA PRO A 25 28.26 22.53 4.91
C PRO A 25 28.41 23.51 6.08
N LEU A 26 27.77 23.23 7.23
CA LEU A 26 27.85 24.09 8.41
C LEU A 26 29.25 24.11 9.01
N PHE A 27 29.97 22.98 8.98
CA PHE A 27 31.38 22.92 9.39
C PHE A 27 32.36 23.58 8.41
N ARG A 28 31.92 23.90 7.18
CA ARG A 28 32.72 24.56 6.14
C ARG A 28 32.39 26.04 5.98
N GLU A 29 31.83 26.66 7.03
CA GLU A 29 31.45 28.08 7.08
C GLU A 29 30.47 28.51 5.97
N VAL A 30 29.75 27.55 5.37
CA VAL A 30 28.67 27.88 4.42
C VAL A 30 27.54 28.53 5.21
N SER A 31 27.04 29.66 4.72
CA SER A 31 25.98 30.38 5.43
C SER A 31 24.77 29.44 5.65
N PRO A 32 24.16 29.43 6.85
CA PRO A 32 22.99 28.59 7.13
C PRO A 32 21.83 28.85 6.16
N LEU A 33 21.71 30.09 5.68
CA LEU A 33 20.71 30.48 4.68
C LEU A 33 20.93 29.76 3.35
N THR A 34 22.18 29.68 2.88
CA THR A 34 22.53 28.95 1.66
C THR A 34 22.19 27.47 1.79
N VAL A 35 22.52 26.84 2.92
CA VAL A 35 22.18 25.44 3.20
C VAL A 35 20.67 25.24 3.18
N ALA A 36 19.91 26.12 3.85
CA ALA A 36 18.45 26.05 3.90
C ALA A 36 17.81 26.19 2.51
N VAL A 37 18.29 27.13 1.69
CA VAL A 37 17.80 27.32 0.32
C VAL A 37 18.11 26.10 -0.54
N THR A 38 19.32 25.55 -0.48
CA THR A 38 19.70 24.35 -1.27
C THR A 38 18.89 23.13 -0.86
N VAL A 39 18.66 22.93 0.44
CA VAL A 39 17.78 21.86 0.93
C VAL A 39 16.34 22.07 0.48
N ALA A 40 15.82 23.31 0.52
CA ALA A 40 14.47 23.63 0.06
C ALA A 40 14.29 23.36 -1.45
N VAL A 41 15.27 23.73 -2.27
CA VAL A 41 15.29 23.41 -3.70
C VAL A 41 15.33 21.90 -3.92
N GLY A 42 16.21 21.19 -3.20
CA GLY A 42 16.26 19.73 -3.23
C GLY A 42 14.93 19.08 -2.84
N LEU A 43 14.24 19.61 -1.82
CA LEU A 43 12.93 19.13 -1.38
C LEU A 43 11.87 19.26 -2.47
N VAL A 44 11.79 20.41 -3.15
CA VAL A 44 10.83 20.66 -4.23
C VAL A 44 11.11 19.72 -5.41
N ILE A 45 12.38 19.59 -5.81
CA ILE A 45 12.79 18.67 -6.89
C ILE A 45 12.49 17.23 -6.48
N GLY A 46 12.85 16.82 -5.27
CA GLY A 46 12.59 15.49 -4.74
C GLY A 46 11.10 15.14 -4.70
N ALA A 47 10.25 16.10 -4.32
CA ALA A 47 8.80 15.93 -4.33
C ALA A 47 8.26 15.78 -5.77
N ALA A 48 8.77 16.58 -6.72
CA ALA A 48 8.39 16.46 -8.13
C ALA A 48 8.86 15.11 -8.74
N LEU A 49 10.04 14.63 -8.36
CA LEU A 49 10.55 13.31 -8.76
C LEU A 49 9.78 12.16 -8.10
N GLY A 50 9.10 12.41 -6.99
CA GLY A 50 8.19 11.45 -6.36
C GLY A 50 7.03 11.03 -7.26
N ILE A 51 6.69 11.84 -8.27
CA ILE A 51 5.67 11.53 -9.29
C ILE A 51 6.15 10.43 -10.25
N LEU A 52 7.47 10.25 -10.40
CA LEU A 52 8.05 9.24 -11.28
C LEU A 52 8.09 7.87 -10.59
N SER A 53 7.72 6.81 -11.33
CA SER A 53 7.74 5.43 -10.83
C SER A 53 9.05 4.69 -11.17
N GLY A 54 9.44 3.76 -10.30
CA GLY A 54 10.47 2.75 -10.55
C GLY A 54 11.82 3.30 -11.05
N ALA A 55 12.31 2.74 -12.15
CA ALA A 55 13.63 3.05 -12.72
C ALA A 55 13.79 4.52 -13.15
N ALA A 56 12.70 5.19 -13.56
CA ALA A 56 12.74 6.60 -13.97
C ALA A 56 13.12 7.52 -12.79
N ARG A 57 12.68 7.19 -11.57
CA ARG A 57 13.05 7.90 -10.35
C ARG A 57 14.54 7.73 -10.02
N GLY A 58 15.05 6.51 -10.13
CA GLY A 58 16.47 6.22 -9.93
C GLY A 58 17.38 6.97 -10.91
N VAL A 59 17.02 6.97 -12.19
CA VAL A 59 17.74 7.72 -13.24
C VAL A 59 17.68 9.22 -12.97
N ALA A 60 16.52 9.77 -12.60
CA ALA A 60 16.39 11.20 -12.34
C ALA A 60 17.18 11.67 -11.10
N VAL A 61 17.24 10.85 -10.04
CA VAL A 61 18.10 11.11 -8.87
C VAL A 61 19.57 11.14 -9.30
N LEU A 62 20.00 10.16 -10.10
CA LEU A 62 21.38 10.06 -10.60
C LEU A 62 21.74 11.27 -11.48
N VAL A 63 20.85 11.66 -12.39
CA VAL A 63 21.03 12.83 -13.26
C VAL A 63 21.07 14.13 -12.45
N GLY A 64 20.23 14.29 -11.43
CA GLY A 64 20.29 15.44 -10.53
C GLY A 64 21.61 15.52 -9.74
N LEU A 65 22.14 14.37 -9.32
CA LEU A 65 23.41 14.27 -8.61
C LEU A 65 24.60 14.66 -9.49
N LEU A 66 24.67 14.08 -10.70
CA LEU A 66 25.72 14.39 -11.67
C LEU A 66 25.62 15.82 -12.20
N GLY A 67 24.40 16.32 -12.42
CA GLY A 67 24.14 17.69 -12.84
C GLY A 67 24.54 18.71 -11.78
N GLY A 68 24.25 18.46 -10.50
CA GLY A 68 24.64 19.34 -9.40
C GLY A 68 26.16 19.49 -9.26
N VAL A 69 26.90 18.38 -9.40
CA VAL A 69 28.37 18.40 -9.40
C VAL A 69 28.92 19.16 -10.62
N ALA A 70 28.37 18.92 -11.80
CA ALA A 70 28.81 19.59 -13.03
C ALA A 70 28.56 21.11 -12.99
N VAL A 71 27.38 21.55 -12.53
CA VAL A 71 27.05 22.98 -12.39
C VAL A 71 28.00 23.65 -11.40
N GLY A 72 28.26 23.00 -10.26
CA GLY A 72 29.19 23.51 -9.25
C GLY A 72 30.61 23.72 -9.79
N GLN A 73 31.11 22.79 -10.61
CA GLN A 73 32.42 22.94 -11.26
C GLN A 73 32.43 24.05 -12.31
N THR A 74 31.35 24.22 -13.08
CA THR A 74 31.26 25.31 -14.08
C THR A 74 31.15 26.70 -13.47
N MET A 75 30.61 26.83 -12.26
CA MET A 75 30.51 28.11 -11.55
C MET A 75 31.81 28.50 -10.81
N GLY A 76 32.89 27.71 -10.93
CA GLY A 76 34.18 28.00 -10.30
C GLY A 76 34.12 27.99 -8.78
N LEU A 77 33.14 27.31 -8.19
CA LEU A 77 33.04 27.18 -6.74
C LEU A 77 34.22 26.34 -6.23
N PRO A 78 34.82 26.71 -5.08
CA PRO A 78 35.85 25.89 -4.45
C PRO A 78 35.34 24.45 -4.27
N ASP A 79 36.21 23.45 -4.45
CA ASP A 79 35.84 22.03 -4.30
C ASP A 79 35.12 21.74 -2.96
N ALA A 80 35.48 22.51 -1.93
CA ALA A 80 34.86 22.44 -0.63
C ALA A 80 33.37 22.85 -0.60
N TRP A 81 32.97 23.80 -1.44
CA TRP A 81 31.58 24.27 -1.60
C TRP A 81 30.78 23.37 -2.55
N ASN A 82 31.39 22.82 -3.59
CA ASN A 82 30.73 21.91 -4.53
C ASN A 82 30.21 20.63 -3.86
N LEU A 83 31.03 20.05 -2.98
CA LEU A 83 30.63 18.87 -2.22
C LEU A 83 29.46 19.20 -1.26
N SER A 84 29.55 20.33 -0.55
CA SER A 84 28.53 20.79 0.39
C SER A 84 27.17 21.04 -0.30
N TRP A 85 27.19 21.69 -1.46
CA TRP A 85 25.99 21.93 -2.27
C TRP A 85 25.35 20.65 -2.78
N SER A 86 26.16 19.72 -3.29
CA SER A 86 25.68 18.45 -3.82
C SER A 86 25.04 17.59 -2.74
N LEU A 87 25.65 17.54 -1.54
CA LEU A 87 25.11 16.80 -0.40
C LEU A 87 23.80 17.41 0.12
N ALA A 88 23.71 18.74 0.22
CA ALA A 88 22.48 19.43 0.64
C ALA A 88 21.32 19.19 -0.35
N LEU A 89 21.60 19.23 -1.65
CA LEU A 89 20.60 18.95 -2.69
C LEU A 89 20.14 17.49 -2.66
N LEU A 90 21.06 16.54 -2.45
CA LEU A 90 20.72 15.13 -2.27
C LEU A 90 19.84 14.88 -1.04
N ALA A 91 20.18 15.53 0.08
CA ALA A 91 19.38 15.45 1.29
C ALA A 91 17.95 15.92 1.03
N GLY A 92 17.79 17.09 0.38
CA GLY A 92 16.49 17.58 -0.02
C GLY A 92 15.75 16.63 -0.97
N LEU A 93 16.44 16.06 -1.97
CA LEU A 93 15.83 15.19 -2.97
C LEU A 93 15.31 13.89 -2.35
N VAL A 94 16.14 13.24 -1.53
CA VAL A 94 15.77 12.02 -0.79
C VAL A 94 14.57 12.30 0.11
N VAL A 95 14.66 13.34 0.96
CA VAL A 95 13.59 13.69 1.90
C VAL A 95 12.31 14.08 1.18
N GLY A 96 12.38 14.89 0.13
CA GLY A 96 11.22 15.31 -0.66
C GLY A 96 10.52 14.13 -1.29
N SER A 97 11.28 13.17 -1.81
CA SER A 97 10.75 11.96 -2.42
C SER A 97 10.12 11.00 -1.40
N VAL A 98 10.68 10.91 -0.19
CA VAL A 98 10.17 10.14 0.94
C VAL A 98 8.91 10.78 1.51
N LEU A 99 8.87 12.11 1.62
CA LEU A 99 7.70 12.86 2.07
C LEU A 99 6.55 12.78 1.05
N PHE A 100 6.86 12.83 -0.25
CA PHE A 100 5.87 12.62 -1.30
C PHE A 100 5.30 11.21 -1.22
N ASP A 101 6.15 10.19 -1.13
CA ASP A 101 5.73 8.80 -1.02
C ASP A 101 4.95 8.53 0.29
N ALA A 102 5.37 9.10 1.42
CA ALA A 102 4.60 9.05 2.66
C ALA A 102 3.27 9.79 2.56
N ARG A 103 3.17 10.82 1.71
CA ARG A 103 1.95 11.60 1.46
C ARG A 103 1.01 10.91 0.47
N SER A 104 1.52 10.29 -0.59
CA SER A 104 0.74 9.48 -1.53
C SER A 104 0.28 8.17 -0.88
N ARG A 105 1.14 7.57 -0.03
CA ARG A 105 0.78 6.47 0.87
C ARG A 105 0.02 6.92 2.10
N ARG A 106 -0.28 8.22 2.30
CA ARG A 106 -1.32 8.56 3.29
C ARG A 106 -2.56 7.88 2.76
N PRO A 107 -3.15 6.94 3.50
CA PRO A 107 -4.39 6.32 3.06
C PRO A 107 -5.34 7.46 2.71
N GLY A 108 -5.66 7.56 1.42
CA GLY A 108 -6.56 8.55 0.85
C GLY A 108 -7.76 8.72 1.75
N GLY A 109 -8.18 9.97 1.90
CA GLY A 109 -9.02 10.49 2.96
C GLY A 109 -10.05 9.51 3.48
N ARG A 110 -10.06 9.31 4.81
CA ARG A 110 -11.20 8.84 5.61
C ARG A 110 -12.12 7.92 4.79
N ARG A 111 -11.61 6.75 4.36
CA ARG A 111 -12.40 5.74 3.64
C ARG A 111 -13.71 5.58 4.39
N SER A 112 -14.79 6.12 3.84
CA SER A 112 -16.12 5.87 4.34
C SER A 112 -16.28 4.36 4.21
N SER A 113 -16.56 3.65 5.31
CA SER A 113 -17.07 2.29 5.20
C SER A 113 -18.14 2.30 4.12
N PRO A 114 -18.01 1.49 3.04
CA PRO A 114 -18.99 1.50 1.99
C PRO A 114 -20.35 1.28 2.63
N GLU A 115 -21.30 2.18 2.39
CA GLU A 115 -22.65 1.98 2.91
C GLU A 115 -23.15 0.62 2.38
N PRO A 116 -23.70 -0.24 3.24
CA PRO A 116 -24.20 -1.54 2.83
C PRO A 116 -25.14 -1.36 1.62
N PRO A 117 -24.95 -2.10 0.53
CA PRO A 117 -25.86 -2.00 -0.59
C PRO A 117 -27.25 -2.50 -0.17
N PRO A 118 -28.34 -2.04 -0.82
CA PRO A 118 -29.70 -2.49 -0.52
C PRO A 118 -29.80 -4.01 -0.45
N ALA A 119 -30.66 -4.54 0.43
CA ALA A 119 -30.82 -5.97 0.62
C ALA A 119 -31.08 -6.68 -0.72
N GLY A 120 -30.29 -7.72 -1.00
CA GLY A 120 -30.36 -8.51 -2.25
C GLY A 120 -29.53 -7.96 -3.42
N SER A 121 -28.97 -6.75 -3.31
CA SER A 121 -28.04 -6.21 -4.30
C SER A 121 -26.58 -6.52 -3.94
N VAL A 122 -25.72 -6.53 -4.95
CA VAL A 122 -24.28 -6.78 -4.82
C VAL A 122 -23.53 -5.52 -5.20
N LEU A 123 -22.54 -5.18 -4.39
CA LEU A 123 -21.59 -4.11 -4.66
C LEU A 123 -20.18 -4.68 -4.76
N LEU A 124 -19.47 -4.33 -5.81
CA LEU A 124 -18.04 -4.63 -5.98
C LEU A 124 -17.25 -3.34 -5.84
N THR A 125 -16.23 -3.35 -4.98
CA THR A 125 -15.26 -2.26 -4.86
C THR A 125 -13.83 -2.78 -4.97
N TRP A 126 -12.96 -1.98 -5.56
CA TRP A 126 -11.52 -2.24 -5.57
C TRP A 126 -10.77 -0.92 -5.80
N THR A 127 -9.47 -0.94 -5.54
CA THR A 127 -8.58 0.18 -5.84
C THR A 127 -7.59 -0.23 -6.94
N ASP A 128 -7.30 0.70 -7.84
CA ASP A 128 -6.20 0.60 -8.82
C ASP A 128 -5.27 1.81 -8.66
N GLY A 129 -4.22 1.63 -7.87
CA GLY A 129 -3.39 2.76 -7.45
C GLY A 129 -4.20 3.73 -6.59
N ASP A 130 -4.37 4.96 -7.08
CA ASP A 130 -5.11 6.02 -6.37
C ASP A 130 -6.62 6.03 -6.70
N ASP A 131 -7.05 5.29 -7.73
CA ASP A 131 -8.43 5.29 -8.19
C ASP A 131 -9.25 4.24 -7.43
N GLU A 132 -10.37 4.68 -6.84
CA GLU A 132 -11.36 3.79 -6.25
C GLU A 132 -12.46 3.50 -7.28
N HIS A 133 -12.73 2.22 -7.51
CA HIS A 133 -13.77 1.77 -8.40
C HIS A 133 -14.92 1.14 -7.62
N ARG A 134 -16.13 1.45 -8.04
CA ARG A 134 -17.38 0.95 -7.46
C ARG A 134 -18.31 0.52 -8.58
N LEU A 135 -18.78 -0.73 -8.53
CA LEU A 135 -19.77 -1.28 -9.46
C LEU A 135 -20.96 -1.86 -8.70
N GLU A 136 -22.14 -1.35 -9.02
CA GLU A 136 -23.41 -1.86 -8.51
C GLU A 136 -23.92 -2.98 -9.43
N ALA A 137 -24.47 -4.03 -8.83
CA ALA A 137 -24.94 -5.22 -9.53
C ALA A 137 -23.96 -5.78 -10.59
N PRO A 138 -22.68 -6.02 -10.23
CA PRO A 138 -21.67 -6.50 -11.17
C PRO A 138 -22.00 -7.90 -11.68
N SER A 139 -21.74 -8.16 -12.96
CA SER A 139 -21.85 -9.51 -13.52
C SER A 139 -20.79 -10.45 -12.92
N ALA A 140 -21.06 -11.76 -12.91
CA ALA A 140 -20.10 -12.77 -12.45
C ALA A 140 -18.74 -12.65 -13.15
N GLU A 141 -18.76 -12.42 -14.47
CA GLU A 141 -17.56 -12.21 -15.28
C GLU A 141 -16.76 -11.00 -14.84
N ARG A 142 -17.42 -9.88 -14.51
CA ARG A 142 -16.76 -8.66 -14.03
C ARG A 142 -16.11 -8.85 -12.67
N VAL A 143 -16.79 -9.54 -11.75
CA VAL A 143 -16.22 -9.86 -10.43
C VAL A 143 -15.01 -10.79 -10.60
N ALA A 144 -15.13 -11.85 -11.40
CA ALA A 144 -14.03 -12.78 -11.65
C ALA A 144 -12.84 -12.10 -12.36
N ALA A 145 -13.11 -11.18 -13.30
CA ALA A 145 -12.07 -10.40 -13.97
C ALA A 145 -11.34 -9.47 -12.98
N ALA A 146 -12.05 -8.83 -12.05
CA ALA A 146 -11.43 -8.00 -11.02
C ALA A 146 -10.51 -8.82 -10.11
N VAL A 147 -10.94 -10.01 -9.67
CA VAL A 147 -10.14 -10.92 -8.85
C VAL A 147 -8.89 -11.40 -9.59
N ARG A 148 -9.02 -11.81 -10.87
CA ARG A 148 -7.87 -12.25 -11.68
C ARG A 148 -6.90 -11.13 -12.02
N ALA A 149 -7.35 -9.88 -11.93
CA ALA A 149 -6.52 -8.72 -12.18
C ALA A 149 -5.78 -8.23 -10.93
N LEU A 150 -5.92 -8.92 -9.79
CA LEU A 150 -5.12 -8.66 -8.60
C LEU A 150 -3.65 -8.98 -8.86
N ASP A 151 -2.77 -8.02 -8.60
CA ASP A 151 -1.33 -8.07 -8.85
C ASP A 151 -0.48 -7.93 -7.58
N GLY A 152 -1.12 -7.79 -6.42
CA GLY A 152 -0.44 -7.60 -5.13
C GLY A 152 0.26 -6.24 -4.98
N ASP A 153 0.11 -5.31 -5.92
CA ASP A 153 0.72 -3.98 -5.87
C ASP A 153 -0.35 -2.91 -6.03
N ARG A 154 -0.65 -2.54 -7.28
CA ARG A 154 -1.67 -1.52 -7.60
C ARG A 154 -3.08 -2.01 -7.31
N ARG A 155 -3.33 -3.30 -7.55
CA ARG A 155 -4.60 -3.98 -7.34
C ARG A 155 -4.35 -5.12 -6.35
N SER A 156 -4.40 -4.78 -5.07
CA SER A 156 -4.10 -5.73 -3.99
C SER A 156 -5.33 -6.17 -3.20
N VAL A 157 -6.51 -5.60 -3.46
CA VAL A 157 -7.76 -6.05 -2.83
C VAL A 157 -8.99 -5.78 -3.71
N VAL A 158 -9.93 -6.71 -3.67
CA VAL A 158 -11.29 -6.61 -4.18
C VAL A 158 -12.24 -6.93 -3.02
N SER A 159 -13.25 -6.09 -2.82
CA SER A 159 -14.29 -6.30 -1.80
C SER A 159 -15.65 -6.45 -2.46
N ILE A 160 -16.42 -7.44 -2.01
CA ILE A 160 -17.77 -7.73 -2.48
C ILE A 160 -18.70 -7.61 -1.28
N LEU A 161 -19.73 -6.78 -1.39
CA LEU A 161 -20.74 -6.57 -0.36
C LEU A 161 -22.09 -7.06 -0.86
N ARG A 162 -22.86 -7.70 0.02
CA ARG A 162 -24.25 -8.11 -0.24
C ARG A 162 -25.08 -7.90 1.03
N GLY A 163 -25.77 -6.77 1.11
CA GLY A 163 -26.35 -6.32 2.38
C GLY A 163 -25.25 -6.12 3.43
N ALA A 164 -25.43 -6.71 4.60
CA ALA A 164 -24.46 -6.67 5.70
C ALA A 164 -23.29 -7.65 5.53
N ALA A 165 -23.41 -8.66 4.66
CA ALA A 165 -22.33 -9.60 4.41
C ALA A 165 -21.23 -8.96 3.55
N ARG A 166 -19.98 -9.34 3.81
CA ARG A 166 -18.81 -8.85 3.06
C ARG A 166 -17.78 -9.95 2.84
N LEU A 167 -17.22 -9.99 1.64
CA LEU A 167 -16.09 -10.83 1.28
C LEU A 167 -14.96 -9.97 0.70
N ASP A 168 -13.77 -10.08 1.26
CA ASP A 168 -12.54 -9.41 0.81
C ASP A 168 -11.60 -10.45 0.19
N VAL A 169 -11.13 -10.21 -1.02
CA VAL A 169 -10.08 -11.00 -1.70
C VAL A 169 -8.87 -10.12 -1.90
N GLY A 170 -7.69 -10.52 -1.41
CA GLY A 170 -6.45 -9.76 -1.59
C GLY A 170 -5.25 -10.65 -1.92
N GLY A 171 -4.16 -10.01 -2.36
CA GLY A 171 -2.93 -10.68 -2.78
C GLY A 171 -2.66 -10.56 -4.29
N ASP A 172 -1.93 -11.54 -4.83
CA ASP A 172 -1.59 -11.66 -6.26
C ASP A 172 -2.28 -12.89 -6.84
N ALA A 173 -3.08 -12.71 -7.90
CA ALA A 173 -3.79 -13.80 -8.56
C ALA A 173 -2.88 -14.86 -9.20
N ARG A 174 -1.58 -14.57 -9.37
CA ARG A 174 -0.57 -15.52 -9.84
C ARG A 174 0.07 -16.36 -8.72
N GLY A 175 -0.23 -16.06 -7.47
CA GLY A 175 0.42 -16.69 -6.32
C GLY A 175 -0.53 -16.85 -5.14
N ALA A 176 -0.03 -16.51 -3.95
CA ALA A 176 -0.79 -16.61 -2.72
C ALA A 176 -1.80 -15.45 -2.58
N MET A 177 -3.00 -15.81 -2.15
CA MET A 177 -4.12 -14.92 -1.93
C MET A 177 -4.68 -15.12 -0.52
N MET A 178 -5.33 -14.09 -0.01
CA MET A 178 -6.12 -14.16 1.22
C MET A 178 -7.58 -13.86 0.88
N VAL A 179 -8.49 -14.67 1.41
CA VAL A 179 -9.92 -14.39 1.32
C VAL A 179 -10.49 -14.33 2.72
N TYR A 180 -11.13 -13.22 3.05
CA TYR A 180 -11.84 -13.02 4.31
C TYR A 180 -13.32 -12.85 4.04
N GLU A 181 -14.16 -13.36 4.92
CA GLU A 181 -15.60 -13.22 4.82
C GLU A 181 -16.20 -12.92 6.20
N SER A 182 -17.25 -12.11 6.20
CA SER A 182 -18.08 -11.86 7.37
C SER A 182 -19.56 -11.84 6.99
N ASP A 183 -20.37 -12.51 7.80
CA ASP A 183 -21.84 -12.52 7.67
C ASP A 183 -22.43 -11.12 7.95
N ASP A 184 -21.77 -10.32 8.80
CA ASP A 184 -22.17 -8.96 9.15
C ASP A 184 -20.94 -8.09 9.50
N HIS A 185 -20.43 -7.36 8.49
CA HIS A 185 -19.29 -6.44 8.67
C HIS A 185 -19.66 -5.11 9.36
N THR A 186 -20.95 -4.90 9.65
CA THR A 186 -21.45 -3.68 10.29
C THR A 186 -21.57 -3.83 11.81
N ASP A 187 -21.56 -5.07 12.32
CA ASP A 187 -21.58 -5.37 13.75
C ASP A 187 -20.33 -4.81 14.45
N HIS A 188 -20.50 -4.34 15.68
CA HIS A 188 -19.42 -3.90 16.55
C HIS A 188 -18.44 -5.03 16.92
N ARG A 189 -18.90 -6.28 16.86
CA ARG A 189 -18.09 -7.49 17.10
C ARG A 189 -18.08 -8.38 15.86
N THR A 190 -17.73 -7.79 14.73
CA THR A 190 -17.60 -8.51 13.45
C THR A 190 -16.80 -9.79 13.61
N THR A 191 -17.42 -10.91 13.24
CA THR A 191 -16.73 -12.19 13.13
C THR A 191 -16.25 -12.37 11.71
N TRP A 192 -14.97 -12.70 11.56
CA TRP A 192 -14.33 -12.93 10.27
C TRP A 192 -13.92 -14.39 10.15
N HIS A 193 -14.16 -14.94 8.97
CA HIS A 193 -13.64 -16.23 8.53
C HIS A 193 -12.60 -15.99 7.45
N HIS A 194 -11.60 -16.86 7.35
CA HIS A 194 -10.68 -16.85 6.23
C HIS A 194 -10.69 -18.20 5.51
N LEU A 195 -10.46 -18.15 4.21
CA LEU A 195 -10.33 -19.32 3.36
C LEU A 195 -8.88 -19.79 3.39
N THR A 196 -8.68 -21.05 3.76
CA THR A 196 -7.35 -21.68 3.75
C THR A 196 -7.15 -22.51 2.49
N THR A 197 -5.91 -22.92 2.26
CA THR A 197 -5.60 -23.98 1.29
C THR A 197 -6.07 -25.31 1.88
N PRO A 198 -6.69 -26.20 1.09
CA PRO A 198 -7.03 -27.54 1.55
C PRO A 198 -5.82 -28.27 2.13
N ASP A 199 -6.01 -29.00 3.23
CA ASP A 199 -4.93 -29.74 3.90
C ASP A 199 -4.23 -30.71 2.92
N GLY A 200 -2.91 -30.58 2.78
CA GLY A 200 -2.06 -31.47 1.99
C GLY A 200 -1.29 -30.82 0.83
N ASP A 201 -1.71 -29.65 0.36
CA ASP A 201 -1.09 -28.95 -0.79
C ASP A 201 -0.30 -27.68 -0.39
N ALA A 202 -0.35 -27.29 0.88
CA ALA A 202 0.25 -26.05 1.35
C ALA A 202 1.69 -26.28 1.85
N ASP A 203 2.64 -25.57 1.26
CA ASP A 203 3.99 -25.42 1.82
C ASP A 203 3.90 -24.76 3.20
N GLU A 204 4.67 -25.24 4.18
CA GLU A 204 4.70 -24.63 5.52
C GLU A 204 5.44 -23.28 5.52
N ASP A 205 6.15 -22.98 4.43
CA ASP A 205 6.89 -21.74 4.26
C ASP A 205 6.00 -20.49 4.35
N GLU A 206 6.61 -19.40 4.85
CA GLU A 206 5.97 -18.08 4.87
C GLU A 206 5.99 -17.47 3.47
N VAL A 207 4.82 -17.08 2.98
CA VAL A 207 4.63 -16.38 1.71
C VAL A 207 4.31 -14.92 1.99
N ALA A 208 4.96 -14.03 1.22
CA ALA A 208 4.65 -12.62 1.26
C ALA A 208 3.37 -12.34 0.46
N VAL A 209 2.40 -11.67 1.10
CA VAL A 209 1.14 -11.26 0.45
C VAL A 209 0.87 -9.81 0.78
N THR A 210 0.60 -8.99 -0.23
CA THR A 210 0.22 -7.59 -0.04
C THR A 210 -1.29 -7.44 -0.23
N ILE A 211 -1.95 -6.81 0.74
CA ILE A 211 -3.41 -6.66 0.75
C ILE A 211 -3.74 -5.22 1.10
N ALA A 212 -4.47 -4.53 0.23
CA ALA A 212 -4.80 -3.11 0.38
C ALA A 212 -3.56 -2.23 0.67
N GLY A 213 -2.45 -2.53 -0.01
CA GLY A 213 -1.14 -1.86 0.16
C GLY A 213 -0.39 -2.22 1.45
N TRP A 214 -0.90 -3.17 2.24
CA TRP A 214 -0.22 -3.65 3.45
C TRP A 214 0.53 -4.95 3.16
N PRO A 215 1.87 -4.98 3.25
CA PRO A 215 2.64 -6.20 3.11
C PRO A 215 2.54 -7.06 4.37
N GLY A 216 2.16 -8.33 4.20
CA GLY A 216 2.08 -9.34 5.25
C GLY A 216 2.89 -10.58 4.90
N ARG A 217 3.21 -11.38 5.91
CA ARG A 217 3.76 -12.73 5.76
C ARG A 217 2.79 -13.70 6.40
N PHE A 218 2.41 -14.71 5.64
CA PHE A 218 1.41 -15.69 6.02
C PHE A 218 1.96 -17.08 5.73
N ARG A 219 1.66 -18.05 6.57
CA ARG A 219 2.01 -19.44 6.29
C ARG A 219 1.16 -19.94 5.12
N GLY A 220 1.70 -20.83 4.29
CA GLY A 220 0.94 -21.42 3.17
C GLY A 220 -0.47 -21.91 3.56
N PRO A 221 -0.66 -22.63 4.69
CA PRO A 221 -1.99 -23.05 5.16
C PRO A 221 -2.96 -21.90 5.46
N GLN A 222 -2.47 -20.69 5.75
CA GLN A 222 -3.31 -19.51 6.01
C GLN A 222 -3.72 -18.80 4.71
N THR A 223 -3.08 -19.13 3.59
CA THR A 223 -3.33 -18.53 2.28
C THR A 223 -4.18 -19.46 1.40
N THR A 224 -4.58 -18.97 0.24
CA THR A 224 -5.24 -19.75 -0.82
C THR A 224 -4.75 -19.32 -2.21
N THR A 225 -5.32 -19.89 -3.26
CA THR A 225 -5.01 -19.54 -4.65
C THR A 225 -6.25 -18.99 -5.38
N VAL A 226 -6.06 -18.55 -6.63
CA VAL A 226 -7.11 -17.90 -7.42
C VAL A 226 -8.34 -18.78 -7.65
N ASP A 227 -8.18 -20.10 -7.83
CA ASP A 227 -9.29 -20.99 -8.15
C ASP A 227 -10.25 -21.22 -6.95
N PRO A 228 -9.78 -21.57 -5.74
CA PRO A 228 -10.62 -21.54 -4.54
C PRO A 228 -11.22 -20.15 -4.27
N ALA A 229 -10.46 -19.07 -4.46
CA ALA A 229 -10.97 -17.72 -4.26
C ALA A 229 -12.13 -17.40 -5.21
N LEU A 230 -12.03 -17.76 -6.49
CA LEU A 230 -13.11 -17.56 -7.47
C LEU A 230 -14.36 -18.40 -7.15
N ARG A 231 -14.19 -19.63 -6.64
CA ARG A 231 -15.32 -20.44 -6.16
C ARG A 231 -16.02 -19.81 -4.96
N ALA A 232 -15.25 -19.27 -4.01
CA ALA A 232 -15.79 -18.54 -2.86
C ALA A 232 -16.57 -17.29 -3.32
N VAL A 233 -15.98 -16.51 -4.21
CA VAL A 233 -16.55 -15.29 -4.77
C VAL A 233 -17.85 -15.54 -5.52
N GLU A 234 -17.92 -16.55 -6.38
CA GLU A 234 -19.14 -16.82 -7.15
C GLU A 234 -20.29 -17.27 -6.23
N HIS A 235 -19.99 -18.14 -5.25
CA HIS A 235 -20.98 -18.55 -4.28
C HIS A 235 -21.47 -17.33 -3.46
N PHE A 236 -20.54 -16.57 -2.87
CA PHE A 236 -20.86 -15.40 -2.06
C PHE A 236 -21.66 -14.34 -2.83
N ARG A 237 -21.31 -14.08 -4.09
CA ARG A 237 -22.04 -13.14 -4.95
C ARG A 237 -23.51 -13.54 -5.08
N SER A 238 -23.80 -14.84 -5.21
CA SER A 238 -25.17 -15.34 -5.40
C SER A 238 -25.96 -15.47 -4.09
N THR A 239 -25.32 -15.91 -3.00
CA THR A 239 -26.01 -16.26 -1.74
C THR A 239 -25.78 -15.27 -0.61
N GLY A 240 -24.65 -14.55 -0.63
CA GLY A 240 -24.16 -13.76 0.51
C GLY A 240 -23.56 -14.61 1.62
N GLN A 241 -23.25 -15.88 1.34
CA GLN A 241 -22.75 -16.84 2.33
C GLN A 241 -21.39 -17.41 1.90
N ARG A 242 -20.69 -18.03 2.85
CA ARG A 242 -19.47 -18.82 2.58
C ARG A 242 -19.78 -20.02 1.68
N ALA A 243 -18.91 -20.29 0.71
CA ALA A 243 -19.06 -21.44 -0.16
C ALA A 243 -18.96 -22.77 0.62
N PRO A 244 -19.98 -23.65 0.56
CA PRO A 244 -19.90 -24.95 1.21
C PRO A 244 -18.83 -25.81 0.55
N GLY A 245 -18.11 -26.59 1.36
CA GLY A 245 -17.04 -27.48 0.89
C GLY A 245 -15.68 -26.81 0.66
N LEU A 246 -15.56 -25.50 0.91
CA LEU A 246 -14.26 -24.84 1.04
C LEU A 246 -13.84 -24.79 2.53
N PRO A 247 -12.53 -24.87 2.84
CA PRO A 247 -12.03 -24.90 4.21
C PRO A 247 -12.01 -23.49 4.81
N TRP A 248 -13.15 -23.10 5.38
CA TRP A 248 -13.26 -21.83 6.10
C TRP A 248 -12.89 -22.01 7.57
N HIS A 249 -12.02 -21.14 8.06
CA HIS A 249 -11.61 -21.10 9.46
C HIS A 249 -12.04 -19.76 10.07
N GLY A 250 -12.80 -19.81 11.16
CA GLY A 250 -13.22 -18.63 11.92
C GLY A 250 -12.76 -18.72 13.37
N ASP A 251 -12.19 -17.63 13.89
CA ASP A 251 -11.99 -17.32 15.32
C ASP A 251 -11.34 -15.92 15.46
N ARG A 252 -11.06 -15.47 16.69
CA ARG A 252 -10.28 -14.26 17.03
C ARG A 252 -8.96 -14.15 16.26
N GLN A 253 -8.29 -15.26 16.00
CA GLN A 253 -7.01 -15.26 15.26
C GLN A 253 -7.16 -14.69 13.83
N VAL A 254 -8.34 -14.80 13.22
CA VAL A 254 -8.60 -14.24 11.88
C VAL A 254 -8.63 -12.72 11.90
N ALA A 255 -9.15 -12.12 12.98
CA ALA A 255 -9.13 -10.68 13.14
C ALA A 255 -7.69 -10.14 13.22
N ASP A 256 -6.77 -10.89 13.84
CA ASP A 256 -5.36 -10.54 13.92
C ASP A 256 -4.63 -10.69 12.57
N MET A 257 -5.10 -11.60 11.70
CA MET A 257 -4.55 -11.79 10.35
C MET A 257 -5.06 -10.76 9.34
N ARG A 258 -6.25 -10.18 9.54
CA ARG A 258 -6.82 -9.23 8.59
C ARG A 258 -6.08 -7.89 8.68
N PRO A 259 -5.55 -7.34 7.56
CA PRO A 259 -4.78 -6.12 7.58
C PRO A 259 -5.52 -4.95 8.25
N PRO A 260 -4.83 -4.08 9.02
CA PRO A 260 -5.45 -2.91 9.64
C PRO A 260 -6.14 -1.97 8.64
N ALA A 261 -5.69 -1.96 7.38
CA ALA A 261 -6.30 -1.18 6.30
C ALA A 261 -7.74 -1.64 5.97
N LEU A 262 -8.06 -2.93 6.14
CA LEU A 262 -9.39 -3.47 5.94
C LEU A 262 -10.25 -3.29 7.19
N GLN A 263 -9.68 -3.46 8.39
CA GLN A 263 -10.40 -3.25 9.66
C GLN A 263 -10.97 -1.83 9.80
N ARG A 264 -10.28 -0.82 9.25
CA ARG A 264 -10.75 0.58 9.29
C ARG A 264 -12.04 0.83 8.51
N THR A 265 -12.39 -0.08 7.61
CA THR A 265 -13.64 -0.02 6.85
C THR A 265 -14.78 -0.76 7.54
N ASP A 266 -14.53 -1.37 8.70
CA ASP A 266 -15.57 -2.02 9.51
C ASP A 266 -16.14 -1.03 10.52
N GLY A 267 -17.41 -1.23 10.88
CA GLY A 267 -18.10 -0.47 11.90
C GLY A 267 -19.43 0.11 11.41
N PRO A 268 -20.27 0.57 12.35
CA PRO A 268 -21.59 1.07 12.02
C PRO A 268 -21.44 2.26 11.07
N ALA A 269 -22.11 2.18 9.92
CA ALA A 269 -22.33 3.35 9.08
C ALA A 269 -22.84 4.46 10.01
N ARG A 270 -22.11 5.60 10.08
CA ARG A 270 -22.56 6.75 10.85
C ARG A 270 -23.92 7.14 10.26
N ARG A 271 -25.00 6.71 10.92
CA ARG A 271 -26.35 7.17 10.60
C ARG A 271 -26.34 8.68 10.81
N THR A 272 -26.25 9.43 9.73
CA THR A 272 -26.60 10.85 9.74
C THR A 272 -28.07 10.91 10.11
N ARG A 273 -28.34 11.40 11.33
CA ARG A 273 -29.69 11.77 11.75
C ARG A 273 -30.14 13.00 11.00
#